data_AF-A0AA88PIC7-F1
#
_entry.id   AF-A0AA88PIC7-F1
#
_cell.length_a   1.000
_cell.length_b   1.000
_cell.length_c   1.000
_cell.angle_alpha   90.00
_cell.angle_beta   90.00
_cell.angle_gamma   90.00
#
_symmetry.space_group_name_H-M   'P 1'
#
loop_
_entity.id
_entity.type
_entity.pdbx_description
1 polymer ?
#
loop_
_entity_poly.entity_id
_entity_poly.type
_entity_poly.pdbx_seq_one_letter_code
_entity_poly.pdbx_strand_id
1 'polypeptide(L)'
;MDKKHMSALSIYQSLSGGIKPQGQAKSPPAKKIKRKENGIQPDKKLNKKKRMKPLKSSMRASISDKEKSKAEKDCETHNDEGVDNVSLGALLTDLTKVNNSRNRANILFKWLIHPVQDKSFFRDDWEKKPILIQRQNPDYYKGLFSTAEFDSILRNDDVQYGVNLDVTSYTNGKRETHNPPGRALPYTVWDFYESGCSLRMLNPQAFSSTVWQVLSVLQEKFGSMAGANVYLTPAGTQGFAPHYDDIEAFVLQLEGKKHWRVYNPRSEEEVLPLVSSPNFSQNDIGQPIMDVVLEAGDLLYFPRGFIHQGDCLPDAHSLHITVSSFQRNSWGDLLLKLMPAALEIAMEEDVEFRKGLPLDYLQFMGVQNSEKEDPRRGKFLAHVEGLMKKLVNYAPVDASVDQKARDFLHDCLPPVLSAEEKASSVYGAPARWGDSETLDVTVQLKGHTQIRLVRAGAARLCGDGDTVSLFYTTENSRVYHKEEPKSIEMKAEHIDAMEFLIHSYPKFVSVSSLPCETTEAKMSLAELLFEKGVIHTAEPLTAE
;
A
#
# COMPACT_ATOMS: atom_id res chain seq x y z
N MET A 1 -14.31 -16.32 -41.00
CA MET A 1 -15.43 -16.28 -40.01
C MET A 1 -14.85 -16.77 -38.71
N ASP A 2 -14.16 -15.89 -37.99
CA ASP A 2 -13.51 -16.21 -36.73
C ASP A 2 -14.50 -15.98 -35.59
N LYS A 3 -14.89 -17.07 -34.92
CA LYS A 3 -15.62 -16.99 -33.66
C LYS A 3 -14.60 -16.76 -32.55
N LYS A 4 -14.43 -15.50 -32.13
CA LYS A 4 -13.80 -15.18 -30.85
C LYS A 4 -14.67 -15.79 -29.74
N HIS A 5 -14.16 -16.83 -29.09
CA HIS A 5 -14.73 -17.32 -27.83
C HIS A 5 -14.45 -16.24 -26.76
N MET A 6 -15.51 -15.62 -26.26
CA MET A 6 -15.44 -14.77 -25.08
C MET A 6 -15.57 -15.64 -23.84
N SER A 7 -14.66 -15.47 -22.87
CA SER A 7 -14.70 -16.20 -21.61
C SER A 7 -15.91 -15.75 -20.78
N ALA A 8 -16.40 -16.63 -19.89
CA ALA A 8 -17.53 -16.30 -19.02
C ALA A 8 -17.24 -15.08 -18.11
N LEU A 9 -15.96 -14.81 -17.83
CA LEU A 9 -15.47 -13.65 -17.09
C LEU A 9 -15.72 -12.33 -17.83
N SER A 10 -15.55 -12.28 -19.16
CA SER A 10 -15.79 -11.05 -19.93
C SER A 10 -17.27 -10.68 -19.99
N ILE A 11 -18.15 -11.70 -19.96
CA ILE A 11 -19.60 -11.52 -19.85
C ILE A 11 -19.96 -10.99 -18.45
N TYR A 12 -19.32 -11.49 -17.40
CA TYR A 12 -19.56 -11.01 -16.03
C TYR A 12 -19.04 -9.59 -15.80
N GLN A 13 -17.83 -9.26 -16.26
CA GLN A 13 -17.23 -7.93 -16.11
C GLN A 13 -18.01 -6.84 -16.86
N SER A 14 -18.58 -7.16 -18.03
CA SER A 14 -19.45 -6.23 -18.76
C SER A 14 -20.79 -5.96 -18.07
N LEU A 15 -21.22 -6.85 -17.17
CA LEU A 15 -22.44 -6.69 -16.36
C LEU A 15 -22.18 -5.96 -15.02
N SER A 16 -20.93 -5.94 -14.54
CA SER A 16 -20.55 -5.32 -13.26
C SER A 16 -19.85 -3.95 -13.39
N GLY A 17 -19.64 -3.44 -14.60
CA GLY A 17 -19.00 -2.15 -14.84
C GLY A 17 -19.95 -0.95 -14.72
N GLY A 18 -19.86 -0.19 -13.62
CA GLY A 18 -20.25 1.22 -13.60
C GLY A 18 -21.23 1.65 -12.52
N ILE A 19 -20.81 1.69 -11.25
CA ILE A 19 -21.45 2.56 -10.25
C ILE A 19 -20.62 3.84 -10.15
N LYS A 20 -21.08 4.89 -10.82
CA LYS A 20 -20.66 6.28 -10.51
C LYS A 20 -21.20 6.65 -9.12
N PRO A 21 -20.43 7.38 -8.28
CA PRO A 21 -20.94 7.82 -6.99
C PRO A 21 -21.96 8.95 -7.20
N GLN A 22 -23.24 8.66 -6.95
CA GLN A 22 -24.28 9.68 -6.81
C GLN A 22 -24.93 9.59 -5.43
N GLY A 23 -24.86 10.71 -4.71
CA GLY A 23 -25.98 11.31 -3.97
C GLY A 23 -26.59 10.53 -2.81
N GLN A 24 -26.41 11.08 -1.60
CA GLN A 24 -27.10 10.70 -0.38
C GLN A 24 -28.61 10.47 -0.59
N ALA A 25 -29.08 9.24 -0.32
CA ALA A 25 -30.49 8.93 -0.15
C ALA A 25 -30.73 8.33 1.25
N LYS A 26 -31.69 8.91 1.97
CA LYS A 26 -32.06 8.61 3.36
C LYS A 26 -32.61 7.18 3.51
N SER A 27 -32.12 6.44 4.49
CA SER A 27 -32.64 5.12 4.88
C SER A 27 -33.93 5.22 5.72
N PRO A 28 -34.95 4.35 5.50
CA PRO A 28 -36.15 4.28 6.33
C PRO A 28 -35.91 3.50 7.65
N PRO A 29 -36.75 3.67 8.68
CA PRO A 29 -36.44 3.25 10.04
C PRO A 29 -36.62 1.73 10.28
N ALA A 30 -35.70 1.16 11.05
CA ALA A 30 -35.68 -0.26 11.43
C ALA A 30 -36.83 -0.63 12.40
N LYS A 31 -37.51 -1.75 12.09
CA LYS A 31 -38.52 -2.37 12.98
C LYS A 31 -37.83 -3.21 14.07
N LYS A 32 -38.14 -2.90 15.33
CA LYS A 32 -37.71 -3.63 16.54
C LYS A 32 -38.22 -5.08 16.55
N ILE A 33 -37.30 -6.04 16.66
CA ILE A 33 -37.63 -7.43 17.03
C ILE A 33 -37.37 -7.61 18.53
N LYS A 34 -38.42 -7.96 19.27
CA LYS A 34 -38.39 -8.27 20.71
C LYS A 34 -37.71 -9.62 20.94
N ARG A 35 -36.60 -9.66 21.69
CA ARG A 35 -36.07 -10.89 22.30
C ARG A 35 -36.84 -11.18 23.59
N LYS A 36 -37.37 -12.40 23.71
CA LYS A 36 -37.93 -12.94 24.97
C LYS A 36 -36.79 -13.47 25.82
N GLU A 37 -36.74 -13.01 27.06
CA GLU A 37 -35.99 -13.60 28.15
C GLU A 37 -36.61 -14.94 28.54
N ASN A 38 -35.77 -15.91 28.88
CA ASN A 38 -36.07 -16.94 29.87
C ASN A 38 -34.74 -17.38 30.48
N GLY A 39 -34.55 -17.06 31.76
CA GLY A 39 -33.38 -17.43 32.53
C GLY A 39 -33.50 -18.81 33.15
N ILE A 40 -32.37 -19.49 33.32
CA ILE A 40 -32.12 -20.47 34.38
C ILE A 40 -30.67 -20.27 34.85
N GLN A 41 -30.50 -20.17 36.17
CA GLN A 41 -29.25 -19.90 36.89
C GLN A 41 -28.25 -21.09 36.86
N PRO A 42 -26.96 -20.84 37.15
CA PRO A 42 -25.91 -21.85 37.11
C PRO A 42 -25.69 -22.50 38.47
N ASP A 43 -25.37 -23.80 38.48
CA ASP A 43 -24.90 -24.47 39.69
C ASP A 43 -23.48 -25.06 39.53
N LYS A 44 -22.76 -24.97 40.64
CA LYS A 44 -21.30 -25.07 40.76
C LYS A 44 -20.82 -26.51 41.01
N LYS A 45 -19.58 -26.74 40.55
CA LYS A 45 -18.43 -27.39 41.22
C LYS A 45 -18.17 -28.91 41.07
N LEU A 46 -16.92 -29.14 40.62
CA LEU A 46 -15.82 -29.92 41.24
C LEU A 46 -15.43 -31.32 40.69
N ASN A 47 -14.18 -31.32 40.18
CA ASN A 47 -13.04 -32.20 40.51
C ASN A 47 -12.60 -33.35 39.57
N LYS A 48 -11.43 -33.10 38.94
CA LYS A 48 -10.17 -33.89 38.94
C LYS A 48 -10.22 -35.41 38.63
N LYS A 49 -9.52 -35.83 37.55
CA LYS A 49 -8.18 -36.49 37.59
C LYS A 49 -7.71 -37.07 36.23
N LYS A 50 -6.43 -36.79 35.93
CA LYS A 50 -5.33 -37.65 35.40
C LYS A 50 -5.38 -38.32 34.01
N ARG A 51 -4.35 -37.95 33.23
CA ARG A 51 -3.33 -38.74 32.46
C ARG A 51 -3.81 -39.76 31.41
N MET A 52 -3.35 -39.60 30.16
CA MET A 52 -2.21 -40.35 29.56
C MET A 52 -1.96 -39.94 28.09
N LYS A 53 -0.67 -39.91 27.70
CA LYS A 53 -0.18 -39.95 26.30
C LYS A 53 -0.26 -41.39 25.76
N PRO A 54 -0.28 -41.56 24.44
CA PRO A 54 0.86 -42.15 23.69
C PRO A 54 1.09 -41.40 22.36
N LEU A 55 2.07 -41.62 21.47
CA LEU A 55 3.46 -42.09 21.44
C LEU A 55 3.93 -41.81 19.97
N LYS A 56 5.25 -41.71 19.76
CA LYS A 56 5.90 -41.44 18.46
C LYS A 56 6.04 -42.71 17.59
N SER A 57 6.13 -42.53 16.26
CA SER A 57 6.97 -43.32 15.34
C SER A 57 7.41 -42.39 14.20
N SER A 58 8.63 -41.86 14.16
CA SER A 58 9.87 -42.44 13.59
C SER A 58 9.75 -43.00 12.17
N MET A 59 10.29 -42.27 11.19
CA MET A 59 11.27 -42.83 10.26
C MET A 59 12.24 -41.72 9.85
N ARG A 60 13.52 -42.07 9.89
CA ARG A 60 14.71 -41.24 9.73
C ARG A 60 15.40 -41.79 8.48
N ALA A 61 15.75 -40.92 7.53
CA ALA A 61 16.77 -41.22 6.54
C ALA A 61 17.62 -39.94 6.38
N SER A 62 18.88 -40.10 6.74
CA SER A 62 19.99 -39.16 6.75
C SER A 62 20.45 -38.78 5.34
N ILE A 63 20.91 -37.54 5.14
CA ILE A 63 22.11 -37.21 4.35
C ILE A 63 22.78 -35.95 4.94
N SER A 64 24.06 -36.17 5.21
CA SER A 64 25.22 -35.37 5.64
C SER A 64 25.14 -33.86 5.92
N ASP A 65 25.63 -33.53 7.13
CA ASP A 65 26.30 -32.30 7.53
C ASP A 65 27.52 -31.99 6.64
N LYS A 66 27.36 -31.11 5.65
CA LYS A 66 28.49 -30.40 5.04
C LYS A 66 28.09 -29.14 4.25
N GLU A 67 27.09 -28.39 4.69
CA GLU A 67 26.68 -27.15 3.98
C GLU A 67 26.19 -26.01 4.89
N LYS A 68 26.47 -26.07 6.20
CA LYS A 68 26.04 -25.06 7.17
C LYS A 68 27.09 -24.00 7.55
N SER A 69 28.19 -23.88 6.80
CA SER A 69 29.28 -22.95 7.15
C SER A 69 29.67 -21.94 6.05
N LYS A 70 28.76 -21.60 5.13
CA LYS A 70 29.05 -20.63 4.05
C LYS A 70 27.98 -19.58 3.74
N ALA A 71 26.93 -19.47 4.55
CA ALA A 71 25.86 -18.47 4.37
C ALA A 71 25.77 -17.40 5.47
N GLU A 72 26.81 -17.26 6.32
CA GLU A 72 26.85 -16.29 7.44
C GLU A 72 28.01 -15.28 7.33
N LYS A 73 28.54 -15.02 6.13
CA LYS A 73 29.57 -13.99 5.89
C LYS A 73 29.14 -13.06 4.76
N ASP A 74 28.11 -12.26 5.01
CA ASP A 74 27.84 -10.97 4.33
C ASP A 74 26.71 -10.22 5.07
N CYS A 75 26.80 -10.18 6.40
CA CYS A 75 26.05 -9.23 7.22
C CYS A 75 27.08 -8.34 7.90
N GLU A 76 27.57 -7.34 7.17
CA GLU A 76 28.31 -6.25 7.78
C GLU A 76 27.39 -5.59 8.80
N THR A 77 27.70 -5.82 10.06
CA THR A 77 27.18 -5.08 11.20
C THR A 77 27.66 -3.63 11.06
N HIS A 78 26.83 -2.78 10.46
CA HIS A 78 26.93 -1.36 10.71
C HIS A 78 26.57 -1.14 12.18
N ASN A 79 27.53 -0.62 12.94
CA ASN A 79 27.36 -0.21 14.33
C ASN A 79 26.13 0.70 14.47
N ASP A 80 25.23 0.33 15.38
CA ASP A 80 23.96 0.99 15.70
C ASP A 80 24.17 2.27 16.56
N GLU A 81 25.30 2.97 16.40
CA GLU A 81 25.71 4.11 17.25
C GLU A 81 25.52 5.49 16.57
N GLY A 82 24.83 5.57 15.42
CA GLY A 82 24.75 6.80 14.60
C GLY A 82 23.37 7.41 14.36
N VAL A 83 22.27 6.77 14.77
CA VAL A 83 20.90 7.19 14.36
C VAL A 83 20.32 8.31 15.24
N ASP A 84 20.88 8.54 16.43
CA ASP A 84 20.25 9.33 17.49
C ASP A 84 20.02 10.83 17.19
N ASN A 85 20.49 11.37 16.06
CA ASN A 85 20.25 12.78 15.73
C ASN A 85 20.40 13.18 14.26
N VAL A 86 20.21 12.25 13.32
CA VAL A 86 20.34 12.58 11.88
C VAL A 86 19.09 13.34 11.42
N SER A 87 19.27 14.56 10.91
CA SER A 87 18.16 15.34 10.32
C SER A 87 17.65 14.68 9.04
N LEU A 88 16.37 14.87 8.70
CA LEU A 88 15.79 14.30 7.48
C LEU A 88 16.58 14.71 6.22
N GLY A 89 17.01 15.97 6.10
CA GLY A 89 17.78 16.43 4.94
C GLY A 89 19.14 15.72 4.79
N ALA A 90 19.85 15.51 5.90
CA ALA A 90 21.10 14.75 5.90
C ALA A 90 20.85 13.28 5.53
N LEU A 91 19.81 12.67 6.12
CA LEU A 91 19.40 11.31 5.80
C LEU A 91 19.08 11.15 4.31
N LEU A 92 18.22 12.00 3.75
CA LEU A 92 17.84 11.93 2.33
C LEU A 92 19.06 12.10 1.42
N THR A 93 20.03 12.93 1.81
CA THR A 93 21.31 13.08 1.10
C THR A 93 22.13 11.79 1.17
N ASP A 94 22.26 11.17 2.34
CA ASP A 94 22.99 9.92 2.49
C ASP A 94 22.33 8.75 1.77
N LEU A 95 21.00 8.72 1.71
CA LEU A 95 20.25 7.72 0.93
C LEU A 95 20.61 7.77 -0.57
N THR A 96 21.02 8.91 -1.12
CA THR A 96 21.46 8.99 -2.52
C THR A 96 22.72 8.16 -2.79
N LYS A 97 23.57 7.98 -1.77
CA LYS A 97 24.82 7.20 -1.84
C LYS A 97 24.60 5.69 -1.71
N VAL A 98 23.39 5.25 -1.33
CA VAL A 98 23.07 3.84 -1.14
C VAL A 98 22.58 3.26 -2.46
N ASN A 99 23.33 2.35 -3.08
CA ASN A 99 22.99 1.85 -4.41
C ASN A 99 21.70 1.01 -4.49
N ASN A 100 21.33 0.32 -3.41
CA ASN A 100 20.17 -0.56 -3.36
C ASN A 100 18.95 0.17 -2.77
N SER A 101 17.88 0.32 -3.55
CA SER A 101 16.66 1.01 -3.16
C SER A 101 15.92 0.33 -2.01
N ARG A 102 15.95 -1.01 -1.93
CA ARG A 102 15.42 -1.76 -0.78
C ARG A 102 16.16 -1.42 0.51
N ASN A 103 17.48 -1.19 0.41
CA ASN A 103 18.26 -0.74 1.56
C ASN A 103 17.92 0.71 1.92
N ARG A 104 17.70 1.59 0.93
CA ARG A 104 17.20 2.95 1.20
C ARG A 104 15.89 2.93 1.98
N ALA A 105 14.95 2.10 1.53
CA ALA A 105 13.64 1.93 2.17
C ALA A 105 13.77 1.41 3.61
N ASN A 106 14.65 0.43 3.84
CA ASN A 106 14.94 -0.08 5.18
C ASN A 106 15.57 0.97 6.10
N ILE A 107 16.54 1.75 5.60
CA ILE A 107 17.21 2.81 6.38
C ILE A 107 16.20 3.91 6.73
N LEU A 108 15.43 4.39 5.76
CA LEU A 108 14.42 5.44 5.99
C LEU A 108 13.35 4.97 6.98
N PHE A 109 12.87 3.73 6.86
CA PHE A 109 11.88 3.20 7.78
C PHE A 109 12.44 3.06 9.20
N LYS A 110 13.67 2.54 9.35
CA LYS A 110 14.34 2.46 10.66
C LYS A 110 14.51 3.84 11.30
N TRP A 111 14.92 4.84 10.52
CA TRP A 111 14.94 6.22 10.98
C TRP A 111 13.54 6.71 11.38
N LEU A 112 12.50 6.41 10.58
CA LEU A 112 11.14 6.84 10.88
C LEU A 112 10.65 6.35 12.25
N ILE A 113 10.98 5.11 12.64
CA ILE A 113 10.52 4.49 13.90
C ILE A 113 11.58 4.42 14.99
N HIS A 114 12.75 5.03 14.81
CA HIS A 114 13.81 5.04 15.83
C HIS A 114 13.28 5.61 17.16
N PRO A 115 13.54 4.97 18.33
CA PRO A 115 14.49 3.86 18.57
C PRO A 115 13.87 2.45 18.50
N VAL A 116 12.62 2.32 18.04
CA VAL A 116 11.98 1.01 17.88
C VAL A 116 12.68 0.24 16.76
N GLN A 117 13.06 -1.00 17.06
CA GLN A 117 13.70 -1.87 16.08
C GLN A 117 12.66 -2.38 15.08
N ASP A 118 12.97 -2.31 13.78
CA ASP A 118 12.02 -2.68 12.70
C ASP A 118 11.51 -4.12 12.82
N LYS A 119 12.40 -5.05 13.18
CA LYS A 119 12.01 -6.46 13.40
C LYS A 119 11.02 -6.64 14.54
N SER A 120 11.16 -5.90 15.66
CA SER A 120 10.19 -5.99 16.75
C SER A 120 8.89 -5.29 16.39
N PHE A 121 8.96 -4.15 15.68
CA PHE A 121 7.77 -3.45 15.21
C PHE A 121 6.86 -4.34 14.38
N PHE A 122 7.38 -4.98 13.33
CA PHE A 122 6.56 -5.85 12.47
C PHE A 122 6.09 -7.13 13.17
N ARG A 123 6.82 -7.61 14.17
CA ARG A 123 6.44 -8.82 14.91
C ARG A 123 5.39 -8.54 15.97
N ASP A 124 5.51 -7.45 16.71
CA ASP A 124 4.81 -7.23 17.97
C ASP A 124 3.78 -6.10 17.91
N ASP A 125 3.93 -5.14 16.99
CA ASP A 125 3.15 -3.90 16.96
C ASP A 125 2.29 -3.77 15.68
N TRP A 126 2.87 -4.04 14.51
CA TRP A 126 2.20 -3.94 13.21
C TRP A 126 0.89 -4.75 13.15
N GLU A 127 -0.19 -4.10 12.74
CA GLU A 127 -1.57 -4.62 12.71
C GLU A 127 -2.11 -5.11 14.07
N LYS A 128 -1.46 -4.77 15.20
CA LYS A 128 -1.80 -5.31 16.53
C LYS A 128 -2.10 -4.25 17.56
N LYS A 129 -1.23 -3.24 17.70
CA LYS A 129 -1.41 -2.22 18.74
C LYS A 129 -0.73 -0.90 18.38
N PRO A 130 -1.20 0.21 18.97
CA PRO A 130 -0.57 1.50 18.76
C PRO A 130 0.81 1.58 19.42
N ILE A 131 1.69 2.41 18.87
CA ILE A 131 2.95 2.79 19.51
C ILE A 131 3.11 4.31 19.51
N LEU A 132 3.71 4.82 20.59
CA LEU A 132 4.08 6.21 20.73
C LEU A 132 5.60 6.31 20.86
N ILE A 133 6.21 7.18 20.07
CA ILE A 133 7.63 7.51 20.12
C ILE A 133 7.75 9.00 20.41
N GLN A 134 8.13 9.33 21.64
CA GLN A 134 8.40 10.71 22.05
C GLN A 134 9.89 11.00 21.92
N ARG A 135 10.26 11.94 21.05
CA ARG A 135 11.68 12.17 20.71
C ARG A 135 12.32 13.30 21.47
N GLN A 136 11.53 14.26 21.95
CA GLN A 136 12.06 15.51 22.54
C GLN A 136 13.03 16.22 21.57
N ASN A 137 12.83 16.04 20.26
CA ASN A 137 13.64 16.63 19.21
C ASN A 137 12.72 17.30 18.17
N PRO A 138 12.43 18.61 18.32
CA PRO A 138 11.51 19.32 17.44
C PRO A 138 12.02 19.42 15.99
N ASP A 139 13.32 19.27 15.75
CA ASP A 139 13.91 19.36 14.42
C ASP A 139 13.95 18.00 13.68
N TYR A 140 13.46 16.89 14.29
CA TYR A 140 13.56 15.55 13.71
C TYR A 140 12.97 15.47 12.29
N TYR A 141 11.78 16.04 12.09
CA TYR A 141 11.08 16.08 10.81
C TYR A 141 11.32 17.36 10.00
N LYS A 142 12.28 18.20 10.40
CA LYS A 142 12.54 19.47 9.74
C LYS A 142 12.90 19.24 8.26
N GLY A 143 12.18 19.95 7.39
CA GLY A 143 12.31 19.83 5.94
C GLY A 143 11.35 18.85 5.29
N LEU A 144 10.56 18.08 6.06
CA LEU A 144 9.54 17.18 5.50
C LEU A 144 8.38 17.97 4.89
N PHE A 145 7.76 18.83 5.69
CA PHE A 145 6.68 19.73 5.29
C PHE A 145 6.51 20.81 6.38
N SER A 146 6.01 21.99 6.02
CA SER A 146 5.78 23.09 6.99
C SER A 146 4.56 23.93 6.65
N THR A 147 4.08 24.74 7.59
CA THR A 147 2.99 25.71 7.37
C THR A 147 3.41 26.76 6.33
N ALA A 148 4.69 27.12 6.26
CA ALA A 148 5.22 28.02 5.23
C ALA A 148 5.15 27.40 3.82
N GLU A 149 5.46 26.10 3.70
CA GLU A 149 5.28 25.36 2.45
C GLU A 149 3.80 25.22 2.10
N PHE A 150 2.93 25.00 3.10
CA PHE A 150 1.47 25.01 2.91
C PHE A 150 0.98 26.32 2.28
N ASP A 151 1.37 27.49 2.82
CA ASP A 151 1.01 28.80 2.25
C ASP A 151 1.54 28.97 0.82
N SER A 152 2.80 28.58 0.59
CA SER A 152 3.42 28.64 -0.74
C SER A 152 2.62 27.82 -1.77
N ILE A 153 2.20 26.61 -1.40
CA ILE A 153 1.39 25.73 -2.27
C ILE A 153 0.05 26.38 -2.60
N LEU A 154 -0.68 26.92 -1.61
CA LEU A 154 -1.94 27.62 -1.85
C LEU A 154 -1.78 28.82 -2.81
N ARG A 155 -0.65 29.52 -2.73
CA ARG A 155 -0.38 30.73 -3.50
C ARG A 155 0.02 30.41 -4.95
N ASN A 156 0.90 29.43 -5.11
CA ASN A 156 1.63 29.20 -6.36
C ASN A 156 1.03 28.04 -7.19
N ASP A 157 0.34 27.09 -6.55
CA ASP A 157 -0.24 25.93 -7.22
C ASP A 157 -1.76 26.05 -7.38
N ASP A 158 -2.32 25.20 -8.23
CA ASP A 158 -3.76 25.10 -8.44
C ASP A 158 -4.41 24.12 -7.45
N VAL A 159 -4.52 24.55 -6.20
CA VAL A 159 -5.16 23.76 -5.13
C VAL A 159 -6.68 23.91 -5.22
N GLN A 160 -7.41 22.81 -5.33
CA GLN A 160 -8.88 22.81 -5.44
C GLN A 160 -9.55 22.26 -4.17
N TYR A 161 -10.62 22.91 -3.71
CA TYR A 161 -11.41 22.41 -2.58
C TYR A 161 -12.08 21.07 -2.94
N GLY A 162 -12.08 20.12 -2.01
CA GLY A 162 -12.63 18.77 -2.18
C GLY A 162 -11.83 17.84 -3.09
N VAL A 163 -10.80 18.35 -3.77
CA VAL A 163 -9.85 17.55 -4.58
C VAL A 163 -8.49 17.48 -3.90
N ASN A 164 -7.98 18.62 -3.42
CA ASN A 164 -6.67 18.74 -2.77
C ASN A 164 -6.78 19.23 -1.34
N LEU A 165 -7.79 20.03 -1.02
CA LEU A 165 -7.94 20.66 0.29
C LEU A 165 -9.36 20.52 0.82
N ASP A 166 -9.49 20.07 2.07
CA ASP A 166 -10.72 20.14 2.84
C ASP A 166 -10.60 21.12 4.00
N VAL A 167 -11.69 21.84 4.26
CA VAL A 167 -11.89 22.71 5.43
C VAL A 167 -12.94 22.06 6.32
N THR A 168 -12.59 21.83 7.59
CA THR A 168 -13.42 21.04 8.52
C THR A 168 -13.43 21.65 9.92
N SER A 169 -14.52 21.44 10.65
CA SER A 169 -14.59 21.73 12.07
C SER A 169 -15.35 20.63 12.82
N TYR A 170 -15.04 20.45 14.09
CA TYR A 170 -15.78 19.62 15.01
C TYR A 170 -16.12 20.42 16.26
N THR A 171 -17.38 20.81 16.37
CA THR A 171 -17.88 21.62 17.51
C THR A 171 -19.18 21.01 18.02
N ASN A 172 -19.36 21.03 19.35
CA ASN A 172 -20.58 20.52 20.00
C ASN A 172 -20.99 19.10 19.55
N GLY A 173 -20.01 18.22 19.34
CA GLY A 173 -20.26 16.83 18.91
C GLY A 173 -20.59 16.64 17.43
N LYS A 174 -20.52 17.70 16.60
CA LYS A 174 -20.86 17.66 15.18
C LYS A 174 -19.67 18.03 14.31
N ARG A 175 -19.37 17.18 13.33
CA ARG A 175 -18.35 17.44 12.29
C ARG A 175 -19.00 18.10 11.08
N GLU A 176 -18.39 19.16 10.57
CA GLU A 176 -18.84 19.92 9.40
C GLU A 176 -17.72 20.05 8.35
N THR A 177 -18.10 20.14 7.07
CA THR A 177 -17.21 20.52 5.96
C THR A 177 -17.65 21.87 5.43
N HIS A 178 -16.68 22.76 5.22
CA HIS A 178 -16.93 24.15 4.81
C HIS A 178 -16.39 24.46 3.42
N ASN A 179 -16.04 23.43 2.63
CA ASN A 179 -15.46 23.57 1.30
C ASN A 179 -16.34 24.44 0.38
N PRO A 180 -15.86 25.63 -0.02
CA PRO A 180 -16.42 26.34 -1.17
C PRO A 180 -16.17 25.56 -2.46
N PRO A 181 -16.91 25.83 -3.54
CA PRO A 181 -16.55 25.34 -4.86
C PRO A 181 -15.30 26.06 -5.40
N GLY A 182 -14.45 25.34 -6.13
CA GLY A 182 -13.34 25.91 -6.90
C GLY A 182 -12.00 26.01 -6.14
N ARG A 183 -11.16 26.98 -6.57
CA ARG A 183 -9.77 27.11 -6.13
C ARG A 183 -9.66 27.58 -4.67
N ALA A 184 -8.80 26.92 -3.90
CA ALA A 184 -8.44 27.26 -2.54
C ALA A 184 -7.31 28.30 -2.52
N LEU A 185 -7.68 29.59 -2.46
CA LEU A 185 -6.73 30.69 -2.37
C LEU A 185 -6.38 31.04 -0.91
N PRO A 186 -5.14 31.48 -0.60
CA PRO A 186 -4.72 31.82 0.75
C PRO A 186 -5.67 32.77 1.48
N TYR A 187 -6.18 33.80 0.78
CA TYR A 187 -7.09 34.80 1.35
C TYR A 187 -8.30 34.17 2.04
N THR A 188 -8.95 33.18 1.40
CA THR A 188 -10.14 32.52 1.95
C THR A 188 -9.77 31.36 2.88
N VAL A 189 -8.71 30.63 2.57
CA VAL A 189 -8.26 29.49 3.38
C VAL A 189 -7.83 29.93 4.77
N TRP A 190 -7.09 31.04 4.88
CA TRP A 190 -6.65 31.57 6.16
C TRP A 190 -7.79 32.20 6.97
N ASP A 191 -8.81 32.77 6.32
CA ASP A 191 -10.03 33.23 7.00
C ASP A 191 -10.79 32.07 7.68
N PHE A 192 -10.89 30.92 7.01
CA PHE A 192 -11.44 29.70 7.64
C PHE A 192 -10.60 29.22 8.83
N TYR A 193 -9.27 29.26 8.70
CA TYR A 193 -8.36 28.86 9.77
C TYR A 193 -8.52 29.76 11.01
N GLU A 194 -8.52 31.09 10.83
CA GLU A 194 -8.78 32.06 11.90
C GLU A 194 -10.18 31.89 12.51
N SER A 195 -11.15 31.41 11.73
CA SER A 195 -12.50 31.06 12.19
C SER A 195 -12.57 29.70 12.92
N GLY A 196 -11.43 29.08 13.22
CA GLY A 196 -11.34 27.85 14.00
C GLY A 196 -11.49 26.55 13.18
N CYS A 197 -11.39 26.61 11.85
CA CYS A 197 -11.44 25.41 11.02
C CYS A 197 -10.06 24.77 10.87
N SER A 198 -10.03 23.44 10.86
CA SER A 198 -8.86 22.67 10.42
C SER A 198 -8.80 22.56 8.90
N LEU A 199 -7.58 22.63 8.37
CA LEU A 199 -7.26 22.47 6.96
C LEU A 199 -6.62 21.10 6.75
N ARG A 200 -7.13 20.32 5.80
CA ARG A 200 -6.60 18.99 5.44
C ARG A 200 -6.18 18.97 3.97
N MET A 201 -4.88 18.86 3.72
CA MET A 201 -4.34 18.64 2.37
C MET A 201 -4.31 17.14 2.05
N LEU A 202 -5.00 16.74 0.98
CA LEU A 202 -5.30 15.35 0.64
C LEU A 202 -4.16 14.60 -0.04
N ASN A 203 -3.31 15.31 -0.77
CA ASN A 203 -2.26 14.71 -1.59
C ASN A 203 -1.00 15.60 -1.61
N PRO A 204 -0.37 15.87 -0.44
CA PRO A 204 0.78 16.76 -0.33
C PRO A 204 1.95 16.37 -1.25
N GLN A 205 2.11 15.07 -1.55
CA GLN A 205 3.13 14.57 -2.47
C GLN A 205 2.96 15.05 -3.92
N ALA A 206 1.79 15.53 -4.31
CA ALA A 206 1.58 16.14 -5.63
C ALA A 206 2.25 17.53 -5.74
N PHE A 207 2.48 18.19 -4.61
CA PHE A 207 3.03 19.54 -4.54
C PHE A 207 4.45 19.53 -3.97
N SER A 208 4.66 18.88 -2.82
CA SER A 208 5.96 18.79 -2.15
C SER A 208 6.84 17.67 -2.74
N SER A 209 8.06 18.02 -3.14
CA SER A 209 9.07 17.08 -3.63
C SER A 209 9.65 16.22 -2.49
N THR A 210 9.81 16.78 -1.29
CA THR A 210 10.32 16.02 -0.13
C THR A 210 9.32 14.97 0.31
N VAL A 211 8.03 15.31 0.40
CA VAL A 211 6.99 14.34 0.72
C VAL A 211 6.93 13.24 -0.35
N TRP A 212 6.99 13.60 -1.63
CA TRP A 212 7.08 12.62 -2.72
C TRP A 212 8.28 11.68 -2.55
N GLN A 213 9.48 12.22 -2.27
CA GLN A 213 10.68 11.41 -2.06
C GLN A 213 10.49 10.43 -0.91
N VAL A 214 10.04 10.89 0.26
CA VAL A 214 9.83 10.04 1.44
C VAL A 214 8.82 8.93 1.15
N LEU A 215 7.65 9.26 0.58
CA LEU A 215 6.62 8.27 0.27
C LEU A 215 7.06 7.27 -0.81
N SER A 216 7.75 7.72 -1.86
CA SER A 216 8.26 6.84 -2.93
C SER A 216 9.30 5.84 -2.42
N VAL A 217 10.01 6.16 -1.34
CA VAL A 217 10.96 5.24 -0.69
C VAL A 217 10.23 4.33 0.29
N LEU A 218 9.28 4.85 1.08
CA LEU A 218 8.53 4.06 2.05
C LEU A 218 7.60 3.02 1.40
N GLN A 219 7.01 3.31 0.24
CA GLN A 219 6.14 2.33 -0.46
C GLN A 219 6.90 1.04 -0.81
N GLU A 220 8.21 1.11 -1.05
CA GLU A 220 9.06 -0.05 -1.31
C GLU A 220 9.29 -0.88 -0.03
N LYS A 221 9.28 -0.25 1.15
CA LYS A 221 9.33 -0.97 2.43
C LYS A 221 8.02 -1.71 2.71
N PHE A 222 6.89 -1.05 2.44
CA PHE A 222 5.57 -1.61 2.75
C PHE A 222 5.12 -2.66 1.72
N GLY A 223 5.61 -2.61 0.48
CA GLY A 223 5.05 -3.43 -0.61
C GLY A 223 3.59 -3.08 -0.89
N SER A 224 3.24 -1.82 -0.64
CA SER A 224 1.91 -1.23 -0.79
C SER A 224 2.09 0.28 -0.99
N MET A 225 1.12 0.94 -1.62
CA MET A 225 1.15 2.38 -1.81
C MET A 225 1.36 3.08 -0.45
N ALA A 226 2.24 4.08 -0.43
CA ALA A 226 2.36 5.02 0.69
C ALA A 226 1.72 6.34 0.29
N GLY A 227 0.62 6.70 0.95
CA GLY A 227 -0.07 7.97 0.81
C GLY A 227 0.23 8.90 1.98
N ALA A 228 -0.26 10.14 1.90
CA ALA A 228 -0.25 11.03 3.05
C ALA A 228 -1.39 12.06 3.03
N ASN A 229 -1.77 12.54 4.20
CA ASN A 229 -2.52 13.77 4.36
C ASN A 229 -1.79 14.70 5.35
N VAL A 230 -1.83 16.01 5.09
CA VAL A 230 -1.35 17.03 6.04
C VAL A 230 -2.53 17.70 6.70
N TYR A 231 -2.45 17.87 8.02
CA TYR A 231 -3.50 18.45 8.84
C TYR A 231 -2.95 19.65 9.61
N LEU A 232 -3.52 20.83 9.36
CA LEU A 232 -3.23 22.06 10.07
C LEU A 232 -4.46 22.47 10.88
N THR A 233 -4.33 22.51 12.20
CA THR A 233 -5.44 22.78 13.14
C THR A 233 -5.10 23.98 14.03
N PRO A 234 -5.97 25.00 14.13
CA PRO A 234 -5.74 26.16 14.98
C PRO A 234 -5.84 25.82 16.47
N ALA A 235 -5.21 26.64 17.31
CA ALA A 235 -5.18 26.45 18.76
C ALA A 235 -6.59 26.38 19.37
N GLY A 236 -6.78 25.50 20.35
CA GLY A 236 -8.04 25.34 21.08
C GLY A 236 -9.20 24.74 20.28
N THR A 237 -8.94 24.14 19.11
CA THR A 237 -9.98 23.60 18.22
C THR A 237 -9.79 22.11 17.91
N GLN A 238 -10.87 21.49 17.42
CA GLN A 238 -10.88 20.14 16.88
C GLN A 238 -11.46 20.17 15.46
N GLY A 239 -10.79 19.51 14.51
CA GLY A 239 -11.24 19.47 13.11
C GLY A 239 -12.17 18.30 12.77
N PHE A 240 -11.94 17.15 13.40
CA PHE A 240 -12.54 15.88 13.02
C PHE A 240 -13.21 15.22 14.22
N ALA A 241 -14.35 14.56 13.98
CA ALA A 241 -14.98 13.70 14.97
C ALA A 241 -14.13 12.45 15.22
N PRO A 242 -14.35 11.74 16.34
CA PRO A 242 -13.79 10.41 16.54
C PRO A 242 -14.16 9.45 15.41
N HIS A 243 -13.17 8.72 14.87
CA HIS A 243 -13.35 7.74 13.79
C HIS A 243 -12.19 6.74 13.76
N TYR A 244 -12.32 5.67 13.00
CA TYR A 244 -11.19 4.84 12.56
C TYR A 244 -11.10 4.84 11.02
N ASP A 245 -9.90 4.62 10.50
CA ASP A 245 -9.62 4.50 9.06
C ASP A 245 -9.41 3.05 8.62
N ASP A 246 -9.33 2.84 7.30
CA ASP A 246 -9.05 1.57 6.62
C ASP A 246 -7.57 1.39 6.22
N ILE A 247 -6.68 2.16 6.83
CA ILE A 247 -5.24 2.18 6.56
C ILE A 247 -4.40 2.04 7.82
N GLU A 248 -3.16 1.59 7.65
CA GLU A 248 -2.14 1.64 8.69
C GLU A 248 -1.59 3.07 8.76
N ALA A 249 -1.68 3.72 9.92
CA ALA A 249 -1.40 5.16 10.06
C ALA A 249 -0.13 5.42 10.87
N PHE A 250 0.73 6.29 10.33
CA PHE A 250 1.87 6.89 11.03
C PHE A 250 1.67 8.40 11.08
N VAL A 251 1.32 8.93 12.25
CA VAL A 251 1.17 10.36 12.51
C VAL A 251 2.54 10.92 12.91
N LEU A 252 3.08 11.83 12.10
CA LEU A 252 4.34 12.53 12.34
C LEU A 252 4.01 13.98 12.72
N GLN A 253 4.25 14.36 13.97
CA GLN A 253 3.98 15.72 14.44
C GLN A 253 5.08 16.67 13.95
N LEU A 254 4.70 17.67 13.15
CA LEU A 254 5.65 18.55 12.45
C LEU A 254 5.84 19.90 13.17
N GLU A 255 4.74 20.51 13.60
CA GLU A 255 4.75 21.80 14.30
C GLU A 255 3.76 21.79 15.46
N GLY A 256 4.07 22.58 16.49
CA GLY A 256 3.19 22.82 17.62
C GLY A 256 2.85 21.56 18.41
N LYS A 257 1.63 21.50 18.97
CA LYS A 257 1.21 20.44 19.87
C LYS A 257 -0.21 19.98 19.59
N LYS A 258 -0.48 18.69 19.72
CA LYS A 258 -1.85 18.14 19.58
C LYS A 258 -2.14 17.10 20.65
N HIS A 259 -3.27 17.24 21.32
CA HIS A 259 -3.81 16.22 22.21
C HIS A 259 -4.44 15.11 21.37
N TRP A 260 -3.98 13.88 21.55
CA TRP A 260 -4.44 12.69 20.86
C TRP A 260 -5.02 11.69 21.84
N ARG A 261 -6.17 11.14 21.47
CA ARG A 261 -6.81 10.03 22.17
C ARG A 261 -7.03 8.88 21.19
N VAL A 262 -6.51 7.70 21.52
CA VAL A 262 -6.63 6.46 20.72
C VAL A 262 -7.34 5.40 21.55
N TYR A 263 -8.23 4.63 20.92
CA TYR A 263 -9.12 3.67 21.55
C TYR A 263 -9.00 2.32 20.84
N ASN A 264 -9.26 1.23 21.57
CA ASN A 264 -9.38 -0.09 20.96
C ASN A 264 -10.58 -0.13 19.96
N PRO A 265 -10.52 -1.02 18.96
CA PRO A 265 -11.72 -1.47 18.26
C PRO A 265 -12.81 -1.89 19.26
N ARG A 266 -14.07 -1.53 19.00
CA ARG A 266 -15.17 -1.71 19.98
C ARG A 266 -15.70 -3.15 19.98
N SER A 267 -15.48 -3.87 18.89
CA SER A 267 -15.82 -5.29 18.73
C SER A 267 -14.78 -5.97 17.83
N GLU A 268 -14.80 -7.30 17.80
CA GLU A 268 -13.97 -8.09 16.87
C GLU A 268 -14.22 -7.74 15.39
N GLU A 269 -15.42 -7.26 15.05
CA GLU A 269 -15.80 -6.88 13.69
C GLU A 269 -15.11 -5.57 13.23
N GLU A 270 -14.65 -4.76 14.18
CA GLU A 270 -13.91 -3.51 13.94
C GLU A 270 -12.40 -3.72 14.00
N VAL A 271 -11.91 -4.93 14.30
CA VAL A 271 -10.48 -5.24 14.25
C VAL A 271 -10.07 -5.39 12.78
N LEU A 272 -9.09 -4.58 12.36
CA LEU A 272 -8.58 -4.57 11.00
C LEU A 272 -9.68 -4.40 9.92
N PRO A 273 -10.54 -3.37 10.00
CA PRO A 273 -11.72 -3.23 9.17
C PRO A 273 -11.34 -3.01 7.71
N LEU A 274 -12.26 -3.37 6.82
CA LEU A 274 -12.06 -3.24 5.37
C LEU A 274 -12.34 -1.82 4.84
N VAL A 275 -13.08 -1.01 5.61
CA VAL A 275 -13.55 0.33 5.23
C VAL A 275 -13.54 1.25 6.46
N SER A 276 -13.33 2.56 6.26
CA SER A 276 -13.35 3.55 7.33
C SER A 276 -14.71 3.63 8.03
N SER A 277 -14.70 4.07 9.28
CA SER A 277 -15.92 4.22 10.08
C SER A 277 -16.73 5.45 9.67
N PRO A 278 -18.02 5.53 10.04
CA PRO A 278 -18.69 6.82 10.17
C PRO A 278 -18.07 7.64 11.31
N ASN A 279 -18.42 8.93 11.39
CA ASN A 279 -18.10 9.76 12.55
C ASN A 279 -18.85 9.26 13.80
N PHE A 280 -18.13 9.04 14.88
CA PHE A 280 -18.69 8.64 16.18
C PHE A 280 -18.93 9.83 17.10
N SER A 281 -19.85 9.66 18.04
CA SER A 281 -20.02 10.58 19.18
C SER A 281 -19.15 10.13 20.36
N GLN A 282 -18.95 11.02 21.34
CA GLN A 282 -18.19 10.68 22.56
C GLN A 282 -18.84 9.54 23.36
N ASN A 283 -20.16 9.36 23.23
CA ASN A 283 -20.87 8.25 23.90
C ASN A 283 -20.57 6.89 23.25
N ASP A 284 -20.05 6.88 22.02
CA ASP A 284 -19.84 5.66 21.23
C ASP A 284 -18.45 5.04 21.40
N ILE A 285 -17.49 5.75 22.01
CA ILE A 285 -16.04 5.45 21.86
C ILE A 285 -15.31 4.99 23.13
N GLY A 286 -15.99 4.79 24.25
CA GLY A 286 -15.38 4.18 25.46
C GLY A 286 -14.22 4.99 26.05
N GLN A 287 -13.30 4.30 26.73
CA GLN A 287 -12.11 4.92 27.37
C GLN A 287 -10.89 4.81 26.46
N PRO A 288 -10.06 5.86 26.34
CA PRO A 288 -8.85 5.82 25.54
C PRO A 288 -7.83 4.86 26.14
N ILE A 289 -7.12 4.13 25.28
CA ILE A 289 -5.94 3.33 25.63
C ILE A 289 -4.65 4.14 25.57
N MET A 290 -4.67 5.26 24.84
CA MET A 290 -3.63 6.28 24.84
C MET A 290 -4.30 7.66 24.87
N ASP A 291 -3.83 8.51 25.77
CA ASP A 291 -4.28 9.88 25.97
C ASP A 291 -3.02 10.72 26.19
N VAL A 292 -2.53 11.36 25.13
CA VAL A 292 -1.18 11.92 25.06
C VAL A 292 -1.13 13.23 24.29
N VAL A 293 -0.17 14.09 24.58
CA VAL A 293 0.12 15.27 23.76
C VAL A 293 1.34 14.96 22.90
N LEU A 294 1.18 15.04 21.59
CA LEU A 294 2.30 14.97 20.65
C LEU A 294 2.92 16.35 20.49
N GLU A 295 4.25 16.41 20.50
CA GLU A 295 5.02 17.60 20.17
C GLU A 295 5.84 17.37 18.90
N ALA A 296 6.34 18.44 18.28
CA ALA A 296 7.13 18.34 17.05
C ALA A 296 8.26 17.30 17.19
N GLY A 297 8.38 16.41 16.20
CA GLY A 297 9.32 15.30 16.19
C GLY A 297 8.78 13.96 16.70
N ASP A 298 7.63 13.95 17.37
CA ASP A 298 7.01 12.72 17.87
C ASP A 298 6.31 11.92 16.76
N LEU A 299 6.25 10.59 16.96
CA LEU A 299 5.50 9.67 16.10
C LEU A 299 4.44 8.92 16.90
N LEU A 300 3.25 8.80 16.33
CA LEU A 300 2.19 7.91 16.78
C LEU A 300 1.80 6.98 15.64
N TYR A 301 1.93 5.67 15.84
CA TYR A 301 1.41 4.65 14.92
C TYR A 301 0.20 3.96 15.53
N PHE A 302 -0.79 3.63 14.71
CA PHE A 302 -1.88 2.73 15.08
C PHE A 302 -2.40 1.95 13.85
N PRO A 303 -2.83 0.68 14.05
CA PRO A 303 -3.48 -0.09 13.01
C PRO A 303 -4.84 0.48 12.57
N ARG A 304 -5.28 0.11 11.37
CA ARG A 304 -6.67 0.34 10.94
C ARG A 304 -7.66 -0.26 11.95
N GLY A 305 -8.76 0.44 12.20
CA GLY A 305 -9.77 0.05 13.21
C GLY A 305 -9.58 0.64 14.61
N PHE A 306 -8.41 1.20 14.92
CA PHE A 306 -8.23 1.95 16.16
C PHE A 306 -8.90 3.32 16.03
N ILE A 307 -9.97 3.52 16.82
CA ILE A 307 -10.65 4.80 16.87
C ILE A 307 -9.66 5.84 17.41
N HIS A 308 -9.67 7.02 16.83
CA HIS A 308 -8.83 8.12 17.27
C HIS A 308 -9.56 9.46 17.13
N GLN A 309 -9.12 10.42 17.95
CA GLN A 309 -9.48 11.82 17.82
C GLN A 309 -8.32 12.69 18.29
N GLY A 310 -8.20 13.88 17.73
CA GLY A 310 -7.19 14.84 18.19
C GLY A 310 -7.65 16.28 18.13
N ASP A 311 -7.36 17.02 19.18
CA ASP A 311 -7.68 18.43 19.37
C ASP A 311 -6.44 19.23 19.76
N CYS A 312 -6.40 20.51 19.38
CA CYS A 312 -5.28 21.38 19.73
C CYS A 312 -5.48 21.96 21.13
N LEU A 313 -4.37 22.05 21.86
CA LEU A 313 -4.32 22.77 23.13
C LEU A 313 -4.64 24.26 22.93
N PRO A 314 -5.10 24.99 23.97
CA PRO A 314 -5.51 26.40 23.83
C PRO A 314 -4.41 27.36 23.35
N ASP A 315 -3.14 27.01 23.54
CA ASP A 315 -1.98 27.90 23.37
C ASP A 315 -1.11 27.56 22.15
N ALA A 316 -1.40 26.49 21.42
CA ALA A 316 -0.59 26.05 20.29
C ALA A 316 -1.44 25.51 19.14
N HIS A 317 -1.10 25.90 17.91
CA HIS A 317 -1.58 25.20 16.72
C HIS A 317 -0.92 23.81 16.62
N SER A 318 -1.39 23.02 15.65
CA SER A 318 -0.72 21.78 15.27
C SER A 318 -0.65 21.65 13.76
N LEU A 319 0.54 21.25 13.29
CA LEU A 319 0.72 20.68 11.97
C LEU A 319 1.22 19.23 12.13
N HIS A 320 0.55 18.28 11.48
CA HIS A 320 1.09 16.93 11.34
C HIS A 320 0.86 16.40 9.94
N ILE A 321 1.67 15.42 9.55
CA ILE A 321 1.46 14.61 8.36
C ILE A 321 1.17 13.18 8.80
N THR A 322 0.09 12.61 8.29
CA THR A 322 -0.21 11.19 8.46
C THR A 322 0.25 10.48 7.22
N VAL A 323 1.28 9.62 7.35
CA VAL A 323 1.67 8.67 6.31
C VAL A 323 0.79 7.43 6.45
N SER A 324 0.14 7.02 5.36
CA SER A 324 -0.78 5.88 5.35
C SER A 324 -0.36 4.82 4.34
N SER A 325 -0.60 3.55 4.66
CA SER A 325 -0.36 2.44 3.72
C SER A 325 -1.31 1.26 4.00
N PHE A 326 -1.16 0.18 3.23
CA PHE A 326 -1.84 -1.11 3.43
C PHE A 326 -3.37 -1.13 3.18
N GLN A 327 -3.91 -0.12 2.51
CA GLN A 327 -5.32 -0.13 2.08
C GLN A 327 -5.58 -1.31 1.15
N ARG A 328 -6.62 -2.12 1.45
CA ARG A 328 -7.01 -3.32 0.68
C ARG A 328 -5.83 -4.25 0.33
N ASN A 329 -4.93 -4.45 1.31
CA ASN A 329 -3.77 -5.30 1.18
C ASN A 329 -3.82 -6.55 2.08
N SER A 330 -5.01 -7.12 2.28
CA SER A 330 -5.24 -8.28 3.14
C SER A 330 -5.14 -9.63 2.41
N TRP A 331 -5.09 -10.72 3.17
CA TRP A 331 -5.28 -12.08 2.64
C TRP A 331 -6.61 -12.25 1.91
N GLY A 332 -7.67 -11.59 2.38
CA GLY A 332 -8.97 -11.59 1.71
C GLY A 332 -8.89 -10.98 0.31
N ASP A 333 -8.17 -9.86 0.16
CA ASP A 333 -7.98 -9.19 -1.13
C ASP A 333 -7.20 -10.07 -2.13
N LEU A 334 -6.21 -10.84 -1.67
CA LEU A 334 -5.53 -11.83 -2.50
C LEU A 334 -6.47 -12.98 -2.89
N LEU A 335 -7.26 -13.50 -1.94
CA LEU A 335 -8.23 -14.56 -2.21
C LEU A 335 -9.35 -14.12 -3.17
N LEU A 336 -9.70 -12.83 -3.21
CA LEU A 336 -10.63 -12.28 -4.21
C LEU A 336 -10.09 -12.39 -5.64
N LYS A 337 -8.77 -12.42 -5.84
CA LYS A 337 -8.15 -12.70 -7.16
C LYS A 337 -7.98 -14.21 -7.38
N LEU A 338 -7.56 -14.93 -6.35
CA LEU A 338 -7.22 -16.36 -6.43
C LEU A 338 -8.44 -17.25 -6.66
N MET A 339 -9.52 -17.04 -5.91
CA MET A 339 -10.65 -17.95 -5.89
C MET A 339 -11.42 -18.01 -7.22
N PRO A 340 -11.72 -16.87 -7.90
CA PRO A 340 -12.31 -16.90 -9.23
C PRO A 340 -11.42 -17.61 -10.25
N ALA A 341 -10.12 -17.29 -10.27
CA ALA A 341 -9.17 -17.90 -11.21
C ALA A 341 -9.04 -19.41 -10.98
N ALA A 342 -8.96 -19.86 -9.72
CA ALA A 342 -8.94 -21.28 -9.39
C ALA A 342 -10.21 -22.00 -9.87
N LEU A 343 -11.37 -21.35 -9.77
CA LEU A 343 -12.65 -21.93 -10.18
C LEU A 343 -12.74 -22.05 -11.70
N GLU A 344 -12.26 -21.05 -12.43
CA GLU A 344 -12.18 -21.11 -13.89
C GLU A 344 -11.32 -22.28 -14.36
N ILE A 345 -10.10 -22.42 -13.82
CA ILE A 345 -9.20 -23.54 -14.13
C ILE A 345 -9.85 -24.88 -13.78
N ALA A 346 -10.44 -24.99 -12.58
CA ALA A 346 -11.11 -26.22 -12.16
C ALA A 346 -12.27 -26.61 -13.09
N MET A 347 -13.05 -25.63 -13.57
CA MET A 347 -14.14 -25.86 -14.52
C MET A 347 -13.63 -26.29 -15.90
N GLU A 348 -12.42 -25.93 -16.30
CA GLU A 348 -11.82 -26.36 -17.57
C GLU A 348 -11.22 -27.77 -17.47
N GLU A 349 -10.57 -28.09 -16.35
CA GLU A 349 -9.79 -29.33 -16.22
C GLU A 349 -10.58 -30.49 -15.60
N ASP A 350 -11.59 -30.21 -14.78
CA ASP A 350 -12.25 -31.23 -13.96
C ASP A 350 -13.76 -31.29 -14.18
N VAL A 351 -14.22 -32.45 -14.66
CA VAL A 351 -15.63 -32.70 -14.95
C VAL A 351 -16.52 -32.61 -13.71
N GLU A 352 -15.99 -32.85 -12.50
CA GLU A 352 -16.79 -32.72 -11.27
C GLU A 352 -17.30 -31.28 -11.08
N PHE A 353 -16.52 -30.25 -11.43
CA PHE A 353 -16.95 -28.84 -11.39
C PHE A 353 -17.90 -28.47 -12.54
N ARG A 354 -17.99 -29.30 -13.60
CA ARG A 354 -18.90 -29.10 -14.74
C ARG A 354 -20.22 -29.86 -14.61
N LYS A 355 -20.35 -30.79 -13.66
CA LYS A 355 -21.60 -31.54 -13.47
C LYS A 355 -22.75 -30.58 -13.14
N GLY A 356 -23.90 -30.81 -13.76
CA GLY A 356 -25.11 -30.05 -13.49
C GLY A 356 -25.58 -30.23 -12.04
N LEU A 357 -26.17 -29.18 -11.47
CA LEU A 357 -26.81 -29.25 -10.16
C LEU A 357 -27.99 -30.24 -10.16
N PRO A 358 -28.36 -30.84 -9.01
CA PRO A 358 -29.60 -31.61 -8.89
C PRO A 358 -30.81 -30.77 -9.33
N LEU A 359 -31.67 -31.30 -10.19
CA LEU A 359 -32.78 -30.53 -10.81
C LEU A 359 -33.76 -29.93 -9.79
N ASP A 360 -33.84 -30.52 -8.61
CA ASP A 360 -34.76 -30.18 -7.52
C ASP A 360 -34.09 -29.39 -6.38
N TYR A 361 -32.84 -28.94 -6.54
CA TYR A 361 -32.08 -28.27 -5.46
C TYR A 361 -32.80 -27.07 -4.85
N LEU A 362 -33.60 -26.34 -5.64
CA LEU A 362 -34.40 -25.19 -5.19
C LEU A 362 -35.51 -25.57 -4.18
N GLN A 363 -35.86 -26.85 -4.05
CA GLN A 363 -36.87 -27.34 -3.11
C GLN A 363 -36.33 -27.60 -1.70
N PHE A 364 -35.01 -27.60 -1.53
CA PHE A 364 -34.34 -27.89 -0.25
C PHE A 364 -33.12 -27.00 0.08
N MET A 365 -32.67 -26.17 -0.87
CA MET A 365 -31.63 -25.14 -0.68
C MET A 365 -32.21 -23.72 -0.75
N GLY A 366 -31.42 -22.71 -0.37
CA GLY A 366 -31.83 -21.30 -0.33
C GLY A 366 -32.51 -20.89 0.97
N VAL A 367 -32.68 -19.56 1.15
CA VAL A 367 -33.19 -18.95 2.39
C VAL A 367 -34.57 -19.48 2.79
N GLN A 368 -35.47 -19.67 1.81
CA GLN A 368 -36.82 -20.20 2.08
C GLN A 368 -36.84 -21.62 2.66
N ASN A 369 -35.74 -22.37 2.51
CA ASN A 369 -35.60 -23.75 2.95
C ASN A 369 -34.53 -23.91 4.05
N SER A 370 -34.04 -22.83 4.68
CA SER A 370 -32.91 -22.92 5.64
C SER A 370 -33.21 -23.78 6.86
N GLU A 371 -34.46 -23.73 7.35
CA GLU A 371 -34.95 -24.47 8.52
C GLU A 371 -35.66 -25.78 8.16
N LYS A 372 -35.76 -26.09 6.86
CA LYS A 372 -36.47 -27.29 6.40
C LYS A 372 -35.57 -28.51 6.61
N GLU A 373 -36.04 -29.47 7.39
CA GLU A 373 -35.38 -30.75 7.55
C GLU A 373 -35.53 -31.59 6.27
N ASP A 374 -34.48 -31.60 5.44
CA ASP A 374 -34.40 -32.40 4.23
C ASP A 374 -33.06 -33.15 4.18
N PRO A 375 -33.06 -34.51 4.11
CA PRO A 375 -31.82 -35.29 4.13
C PRO A 375 -30.90 -35.01 2.92
N ARG A 376 -31.41 -34.42 1.83
CA ARG A 376 -30.60 -34.02 0.67
C ARG A 376 -29.72 -32.81 0.96
N ARG A 377 -30.15 -31.91 1.87
CA ARG A 377 -29.42 -30.69 2.22
C ARG A 377 -28.02 -30.99 2.75
N GLY A 378 -27.90 -31.97 3.65
CA GLY A 378 -26.60 -32.39 4.19
C GLY A 378 -25.67 -32.94 3.10
N LYS A 379 -26.19 -33.76 2.18
CA LYS A 379 -25.42 -34.30 1.05
C LYS A 379 -24.96 -33.19 0.09
N PHE A 380 -25.82 -32.22 -0.18
CA PHE A 380 -25.50 -31.07 -1.03
C PHE A 380 -24.38 -30.22 -0.43
N LEU A 381 -24.48 -29.87 0.87
CA LEU A 381 -23.45 -29.11 1.57
C LEU A 381 -22.11 -29.85 1.64
N ALA A 382 -22.13 -31.16 1.91
CA ALA A 382 -20.94 -32.00 1.91
C ALA A 382 -20.28 -32.06 0.52
N HIS A 383 -21.07 -32.08 -0.55
CA HIS A 383 -20.54 -32.03 -1.91
C HIS A 383 -19.89 -30.67 -2.23
N VAL A 384 -20.53 -29.56 -1.85
CA VAL A 384 -19.95 -28.21 -1.96
C VAL A 384 -18.63 -28.12 -1.18
N GLU A 385 -18.60 -28.60 0.06
CA GLU A 385 -17.37 -28.62 0.87
C GLU A 385 -16.26 -29.46 0.20
N GLY A 386 -16.62 -30.60 -0.39
CA GLY A 386 -15.70 -31.44 -1.15
C GLY A 386 -15.09 -30.72 -2.36
N LEU A 387 -15.92 -30.02 -3.14
CA LEU A 387 -15.46 -29.21 -4.27
C LEU A 387 -14.57 -28.05 -3.81
N MET A 388 -14.93 -27.36 -2.72
CA MET A 388 -14.12 -26.28 -2.15
C MET A 388 -12.75 -26.78 -1.67
N LYS A 389 -12.67 -27.97 -1.06
CA LYS A 389 -11.39 -28.60 -0.70
C LYS A 389 -10.56 -28.97 -1.93
N LYS A 390 -11.22 -29.45 -2.99
CA LYS A 390 -10.57 -29.83 -4.25
C LYS A 390 -10.05 -28.60 -5.01
N LEU A 391 -10.71 -27.45 -4.87
CA LEU A 391 -10.38 -26.20 -5.55
C LEU A 391 -8.96 -25.71 -5.28
N VAL A 392 -8.40 -26.01 -4.10
CA VAL A 392 -7.02 -25.65 -3.73
C VAL A 392 -5.99 -26.25 -4.70
N ASN A 393 -6.29 -27.41 -5.32
CA ASN A 393 -5.40 -28.05 -6.29
C ASN A 393 -5.30 -27.29 -7.62
N TYR A 394 -6.21 -26.35 -7.87
CA TYR A 394 -6.28 -25.55 -9.09
C TYR A 394 -5.88 -24.10 -8.84
N ALA A 395 -5.40 -23.76 -7.64
CA ALA A 395 -5.16 -22.38 -7.22
C ALA A 395 -3.92 -21.77 -7.92
N PRO A 396 -4.07 -20.78 -8.82
CA PRO A 396 -2.94 -20.16 -9.51
C PRO A 396 -2.37 -19.03 -8.66
N VAL A 397 -1.64 -19.40 -7.59
CA VAL A 397 -1.15 -18.45 -6.58
C VAL A 397 -0.26 -17.37 -7.19
N ASP A 398 0.74 -17.74 -7.98
CA ASP A 398 1.69 -16.79 -8.57
C ASP A 398 0.99 -15.80 -9.52
N ALA A 399 0.12 -16.29 -10.42
CA ALA A 399 -0.65 -15.43 -11.31
C ALA A 399 -1.56 -14.47 -10.51
N SER A 400 -2.16 -14.92 -9.41
CA SER A 400 -3.00 -14.07 -8.56
C SER A 400 -2.18 -12.99 -7.84
N VAL A 401 -0.96 -13.31 -7.44
CA VAL A 401 0.00 -12.34 -6.89
C VAL A 401 0.42 -11.34 -7.95
N ASP A 402 0.65 -11.76 -9.20
CA ASP A 402 0.99 -10.85 -10.30
C ASP A 402 -0.14 -9.89 -10.65
N GLN A 403 -1.40 -10.37 -10.63
CA GLN A 403 -2.58 -9.52 -10.80
C GLN A 403 -2.68 -8.47 -9.69
N LYS A 404 -2.40 -8.85 -8.44
CA LYS A 404 -2.33 -7.91 -7.32
C LYS A 404 -1.15 -6.95 -7.43
N ALA A 405 -0.01 -7.43 -7.92
CA ALA A 405 1.18 -6.61 -8.09
C ALA A 405 1.01 -5.59 -9.22
N ARG A 406 0.28 -5.93 -10.29
CA ARG A 406 -0.13 -4.97 -11.33
C ARG A 406 -0.91 -3.79 -10.73
N ASP A 407 -1.92 -4.09 -9.92
CA ASP A 407 -2.73 -3.07 -9.24
C ASP A 407 -1.81 -2.21 -8.35
N PHE A 408 -0.91 -2.83 -7.58
CA PHE A 408 0.07 -2.11 -6.76
C PHE A 408 1.02 -1.21 -7.57
N LEU A 409 1.55 -1.66 -8.71
CA LEU A 409 2.42 -0.84 -9.55
C LEU A 409 1.68 0.37 -10.13
N HIS A 410 0.38 0.25 -10.40
CA HIS A 410 -0.45 1.38 -10.81
C HIS A 410 -0.67 2.39 -9.68
N ASP A 411 -0.80 1.91 -8.44
CA ASP A 411 -0.97 2.75 -7.25
C ASP A 411 0.31 3.51 -6.84
N CYS A 412 1.49 2.98 -7.21
CA CYS A 412 2.79 3.50 -6.81
C CYS A 412 3.05 4.94 -7.27
N LEU A 413 3.71 5.72 -6.41
CA LEU A 413 4.36 6.95 -6.85
C LEU A 413 5.54 6.63 -7.78
N PRO A 414 5.83 7.50 -8.76
CA PRO A 414 7.04 7.35 -9.56
C PRO A 414 8.30 7.49 -8.68
N PRO A 415 9.41 6.82 -9.03
CA PRO A 415 10.63 6.88 -8.23
C PRO A 415 11.29 8.26 -8.31
N VAL A 416 11.78 8.78 -7.19
CA VAL A 416 12.68 9.94 -7.17
C VAL A 416 14.09 9.49 -7.49
N LEU A 417 14.65 9.93 -8.63
CA LEU A 417 16.02 9.65 -9.04
C LEU A 417 17.02 10.57 -8.34
N SER A 418 18.17 10.03 -7.94
CA SER A 418 19.32 10.86 -7.54
C SER A 418 19.87 11.61 -8.75
N ALA A 419 20.72 12.62 -8.51
CA ALA A 419 21.37 13.37 -9.60
C ALA A 419 22.17 12.46 -10.54
N GLU A 420 22.91 11.49 -9.99
CA GLU A 420 23.70 10.52 -10.77
C GLU A 420 22.82 9.58 -11.60
N GLU A 421 21.74 9.06 -11.00
CA GLU A 421 20.79 8.20 -11.71
C GLU A 421 20.05 8.96 -12.80
N LYS A 422 19.69 10.23 -12.55
CA LYS A 422 19.08 11.08 -13.56
C LYS A 422 20.06 11.31 -14.72
N ALA A 423 21.32 11.68 -14.43
CA ALA A 423 22.34 11.93 -15.44
C ALA A 423 22.67 10.70 -16.31
N SER A 424 22.58 9.49 -15.75
CA SER A 424 22.87 8.22 -16.43
C SER A 424 21.63 7.49 -16.99
N SER A 425 20.46 8.14 -16.97
CA SER A 425 19.21 7.61 -17.53
C SER A 425 18.79 8.43 -18.74
N VAL A 426 17.67 8.05 -19.37
CA VAL A 426 17.07 8.83 -20.48
C VAL A 426 16.81 10.28 -20.11
N TYR A 427 16.53 10.58 -18.84
CA TYR A 427 16.29 11.95 -18.36
C TYR A 427 17.54 12.84 -18.38
N GLY A 428 18.72 12.25 -18.50
CA GLY A 428 20.01 12.92 -18.62
C GLY A 428 20.63 12.81 -20.02
N ALA A 429 19.91 12.23 -20.99
CA ALA A 429 20.40 12.08 -22.35
C ALA A 429 20.76 13.45 -22.96
N PRO A 430 21.89 13.56 -23.69
CA PRO A 430 22.40 14.83 -24.19
C PRO A 430 21.57 15.43 -25.34
N ALA A 431 20.69 14.63 -25.95
CA ALA A 431 19.84 15.02 -27.07
C ALA A 431 19.10 16.33 -26.78
N ARG A 432 19.30 17.34 -27.64
CA ARG A 432 18.79 18.70 -27.42
C ARG A 432 18.57 19.45 -28.72
N TRP A 433 17.80 20.54 -28.64
CA TRP A 433 17.70 21.52 -29.71
C TRP A 433 18.74 22.62 -29.50
N GLY A 434 19.59 22.85 -30.50
CA GLY A 434 20.63 23.88 -30.48
C GLY A 434 21.00 24.30 -31.90
N ASP A 435 21.41 25.55 -32.09
CA ASP A 435 21.81 26.06 -33.41
C ASP A 435 20.77 25.86 -34.54
N SER A 436 19.49 25.86 -34.18
CA SER A 436 18.34 25.60 -35.08
C SER A 436 18.29 24.18 -35.67
N GLU A 437 18.98 23.23 -35.04
CA GLU A 437 18.97 21.82 -35.39
C GLU A 437 18.90 20.92 -34.13
N THR A 438 18.74 19.62 -34.35
CA THR A 438 18.84 18.62 -33.28
C THR A 438 20.30 18.19 -33.12
N LEU A 439 20.83 18.36 -31.91
CA LEU A 439 22.18 17.97 -31.53
C LEU A 439 22.12 16.72 -30.64
N ASP A 440 23.21 15.93 -30.65
CA ASP A 440 23.45 14.87 -29.68
C ASP A 440 22.35 13.76 -29.65
N VAL A 441 21.65 13.54 -30.77
CA VAL A 441 20.52 12.59 -30.87
C VAL A 441 20.94 11.14 -31.05
N THR A 442 22.16 10.89 -31.52
CA THR A 442 22.72 9.54 -31.73
C THR A 442 23.46 9.10 -30.48
N VAL A 443 22.71 8.59 -29.52
CA VAL A 443 23.24 8.00 -28.30
C VAL A 443 22.86 6.53 -28.30
N GLN A 444 23.84 5.64 -28.49
CA GLN A 444 23.60 4.21 -28.55
C GLN A 444 24.18 3.49 -27.34
N LEU A 445 23.41 2.57 -26.79
CA LEU A 445 23.93 1.54 -25.91
C LEU A 445 24.89 0.66 -26.72
N LYS A 446 25.87 0.03 -26.06
CA LYS A 446 26.81 -0.90 -26.67
C LYS A 446 26.81 -2.20 -25.87
N GLY A 447 27.32 -3.28 -26.47
CA GLY A 447 27.38 -4.58 -25.80
C GLY A 447 28.14 -4.57 -24.45
N HIS A 448 29.11 -3.67 -24.27
CA HIS A 448 29.85 -3.54 -23.01
C HIS A 448 29.21 -2.54 -22.02
N THR A 449 28.20 -1.78 -22.44
CA THR A 449 27.51 -0.82 -21.58
C THR A 449 26.91 -1.56 -20.39
N GLN A 450 27.19 -1.05 -19.20
CA GLN A 450 26.72 -1.58 -17.93
C GLN A 450 25.37 -0.94 -17.60
N ILE A 451 24.34 -1.76 -17.40
CA ILE A 451 22.97 -1.35 -17.12
C ILE A 451 22.44 -1.99 -15.83
N ARG A 452 21.47 -1.34 -15.19
CA ARG A 452 20.64 -1.93 -14.12
C ARG A 452 19.30 -1.20 -14.03
N LEU A 453 18.31 -1.83 -13.37
CA LEU A 453 17.05 -1.16 -13.05
C LEU A 453 17.29 0.09 -12.18
N VAL A 454 16.50 1.13 -12.40
CA VAL A 454 16.56 2.35 -11.58
C VAL A 454 16.21 2.06 -10.12
N ARG A 455 15.21 1.22 -9.86
CA ARG A 455 14.84 0.75 -8.51
C ARG A 455 14.42 -0.72 -8.57
N ALA A 456 14.57 -1.45 -7.45
CA ALA A 456 14.09 -2.82 -7.38
C ALA A 456 12.58 -2.94 -7.56
N GLY A 457 11.82 -1.94 -7.13
CA GLY A 457 10.36 -1.86 -7.27
C GLY A 457 9.88 -1.05 -8.47
N ALA A 458 10.76 -0.64 -9.39
CA ALA A 458 10.38 0.20 -10.54
C ALA A 458 9.66 -0.58 -11.65
N ALA A 459 9.84 -1.90 -11.72
CA ALA A 459 9.23 -2.74 -12.74
C ALA A 459 8.99 -4.17 -12.25
N ARG A 460 7.99 -4.83 -12.84
CA ARG A 460 7.63 -6.22 -12.53
C ARG A 460 7.06 -6.91 -13.77
N LEU A 461 7.52 -8.14 -14.02
CA LEU A 461 6.90 -9.03 -14.99
C LEU A 461 5.63 -9.63 -14.40
N CYS A 462 4.54 -9.60 -15.16
CA CYS A 462 3.28 -10.21 -14.80
C CYS A 462 2.78 -11.05 -15.99
N GLY A 463 2.40 -12.30 -15.71
CA GLY A 463 1.72 -13.16 -16.67
C GLY A 463 0.22 -12.88 -16.73
N ASP A 464 -0.34 -12.91 -17.94
CA ASP A 464 -1.78 -12.92 -18.20
C ASP A 464 -2.08 -13.89 -19.35
N GLY A 465 -2.48 -15.12 -19.00
CA GLY A 465 -2.64 -16.21 -19.95
C GLY A 465 -1.35 -16.51 -20.72
N ASP A 466 -1.39 -16.37 -22.04
CA ASP A 466 -0.26 -16.63 -22.94
C ASP A 466 0.67 -15.42 -23.12
N THR A 467 0.34 -14.28 -22.50
CA THR A 467 1.10 -13.03 -22.63
C THR A 467 1.85 -12.69 -21.35
N VAL A 468 3.06 -12.14 -21.48
CA VAL A 468 3.83 -11.61 -20.37
C VAL A 468 4.06 -10.13 -20.59
N SER A 469 3.69 -9.31 -19.61
CA SER A 469 3.85 -7.86 -19.66
C SER A 469 4.76 -7.37 -18.56
N LEU A 470 5.64 -6.42 -18.88
CA LEU A 470 6.44 -5.68 -17.93
C LEU A 470 5.66 -4.42 -17.51
N PHE A 471 5.13 -4.41 -16.29
CA PHE A 471 4.55 -3.22 -15.68
C PHE A 471 5.65 -2.38 -15.04
N TYR A 472 5.54 -1.05 -15.08
CA TYR A 472 6.56 -0.15 -14.55
C TYR A 472 5.97 1.16 -14.00
N THR A 473 6.72 1.83 -13.11
CA THR A 473 6.23 3.00 -12.34
C THR A 473 6.84 4.34 -12.73
N THR A 474 7.85 4.35 -13.62
CA THR A 474 8.62 5.56 -13.99
C THR A 474 7.81 6.62 -14.72
N GLU A 475 6.71 6.22 -15.35
CA GLU A 475 5.75 7.10 -16.03
C GLU A 475 4.48 7.37 -15.19
N ASN A 476 4.42 6.92 -13.94
CA ASN A 476 3.27 7.20 -13.07
C ASN A 476 3.21 8.69 -12.69
N SER A 477 2.01 9.18 -12.42
CA SER A 477 1.82 10.52 -11.86
C SER A 477 2.05 10.54 -10.35
N ARG A 478 2.43 11.70 -9.82
CA ARG A 478 2.38 11.98 -8.36
C ARG A 478 0.93 12.08 -7.84
N VAL A 479 -0.04 12.22 -8.73
CA VAL A 479 -1.48 12.19 -8.43
C VAL A 479 -2.00 10.78 -8.67
N TYR A 480 -2.59 10.18 -7.63
CA TYR A 480 -3.10 8.82 -7.65
C TYR A 480 -4.03 8.57 -8.84
N HIS A 481 -3.73 7.53 -9.64
CA HIS A 481 -4.50 7.08 -10.80
C HIS A 481 -4.85 8.18 -11.81
N LYS A 482 -4.07 9.26 -11.89
CA LYS A 482 -4.22 10.27 -12.96
C LYS A 482 -3.98 9.67 -14.34
N GLU A 483 -3.08 8.69 -14.40
CA GLU A 483 -2.69 7.96 -15.60
C GLU A 483 -3.20 6.52 -15.54
N GLU A 484 -3.44 5.92 -16.70
CA GLU A 484 -3.68 4.47 -16.83
C GLU A 484 -2.41 3.66 -16.50
N PRO A 485 -2.54 2.37 -16.12
CA PRO A 485 -1.41 1.48 -15.90
C PRO A 485 -0.45 1.46 -17.09
N LYS A 486 0.86 1.50 -16.81
CA LYS A 486 1.91 1.50 -17.83
C LYS A 486 2.53 0.12 -17.93
N SER A 487 2.58 -0.42 -19.16
CA SER A 487 3.14 -1.74 -19.42
C SER A 487 3.75 -1.85 -20.81
N ILE A 488 4.66 -2.82 -20.96
CA ILE A 488 5.27 -3.24 -22.22
C ILE A 488 4.97 -4.72 -22.40
N GLU A 489 4.35 -5.11 -23.51
CA GLU A 489 4.22 -6.53 -23.85
C GLU A 489 5.61 -7.09 -24.21
N MET A 490 6.03 -8.13 -23.50
CA MET A 490 7.35 -8.73 -23.65
C MET A 490 7.33 -9.81 -24.73
N LYS A 491 8.25 -9.71 -25.69
CA LYS A 491 8.51 -10.81 -26.62
C LYS A 491 9.11 -11.99 -25.85
N ALA A 492 8.80 -13.22 -26.27
CA ALA A 492 9.33 -14.44 -25.66
C ALA A 492 10.86 -14.44 -25.54
N GLU A 493 11.56 -13.95 -26.59
CA GLU A 493 13.03 -13.81 -26.62
C GLU A 493 13.62 -12.82 -25.59
N HIS A 494 12.79 -11.99 -24.94
CA HIS A 494 13.20 -10.98 -23.96
C HIS A 494 12.84 -11.34 -22.51
N ILE A 495 12.03 -12.37 -22.27
CA ILE A 495 11.50 -12.70 -20.93
C ILE A 495 12.65 -13.07 -19.98
N ASP A 496 13.45 -14.07 -20.35
CA ASP A 496 14.60 -14.53 -19.55
C ASP A 496 15.60 -13.40 -19.27
N ALA A 497 15.78 -12.49 -20.23
CA ALA A 497 16.68 -11.35 -20.09
C ALA A 497 16.15 -10.31 -19.11
N MET A 498 14.83 -10.06 -19.12
CA MET A 498 14.20 -9.16 -18.16
C MET A 498 14.19 -9.77 -16.76
N GLU A 499 13.92 -11.07 -16.62
CA GLU A 499 14.04 -11.79 -15.34
C GLU A 499 15.47 -11.72 -14.80
N PHE A 500 16.47 -11.99 -15.65
CA PHE A 500 17.88 -11.88 -15.28
C PHE A 500 18.22 -10.47 -14.76
N LEU A 501 17.73 -9.42 -15.43
CA LEU A 501 17.96 -8.04 -15.03
C LEU A 501 17.29 -7.69 -13.69
N ILE A 502 16.04 -8.13 -13.47
CA ILE A 502 15.31 -7.95 -12.20
C ILE A 502 16.06 -8.61 -11.05
N HIS A 503 16.50 -9.86 -11.24
CA HIS A 503 17.19 -10.63 -10.20
C HIS A 503 18.64 -10.17 -9.97
N SER A 504 19.25 -9.52 -10.95
CA SER A 504 20.62 -8.99 -10.83
C SER A 504 20.69 -7.68 -10.02
N TYR A 505 19.57 -6.96 -9.86
CA TYR A 505 19.54 -5.75 -9.05
C TYR A 505 20.06 -6.00 -7.62
N PRO A 506 20.95 -5.14 -7.06
CA PRO A 506 21.34 -3.81 -7.53
C PRO A 506 22.60 -3.77 -8.42
N LYS A 507 23.11 -4.93 -8.85
CA LYS A 507 24.36 -5.00 -9.61
C LYS A 507 24.13 -4.51 -11.04
N PHE A 508 25.15 -3.83 -11.56
CA PHE A 508 25.24 -3.59 -13.00
C PHE A 508 25.60 -4.88 -13.74
N VAL A 509 25.01 -5.04 -14.92
CA VAL A 509 25.30 -6.13 -15.86
C VAL A 509 25.58 -5.55 -17.23
N SER A 510 26.43 -6.20 -18.04
CA SER A 510 26.64 -5.74 -19.41
C SER A 510 25.44 -6.08 -20.29
N VAL A 511 25.12 -5.24 -21.27
CA VAL A 511 24.09 -5.56 -22.30
C VAL A 511 24.40 -6.90 -22.99
N SER A 512 25.67 -7.19 -23.26
CA SER A 512 26.13 -8.47 -23.84
C SER A 512 25.83 -9.70 -22.97
N SER A 513 25.70 -9.54 -21.65
CA SER A 513 25.41 -10.62 -20.71
C SER A 513 23.93 -10.98 -20.63
N LEU A 514 23.03 -10.17 -21.20
CA LEU A 514 21.61 -10.48 -21.24
C LEU A 514 21.38 -11.82 -21.95
N PRO A 515 20.61 -12.75 -21.37
CA PRO A 515 20.31 -14.06 -21.97
C PRO A 515 19.28 -13.95 -23.11
N CYS A 516 19.63 -13.23 -24.18
CA CYS A 516 18.92 -13.30 -25.46
C CYS A 516 19.75 -14.07 -26.50
N GLU A 517 19.09 -14.67 -27.49
CA GLU A 517 19.75 -15.46 -28.53
C GLU A 517 20.65 -14.63 -29.46
N THR A 518 20.22 -13.41 -29.80
CA THR A 518 20.92 -12.54 -30.76
C THR A 518 21.42 -11.26 -30.09
N THR A 519 22.50 -10.67 -30.62
CA THR A 519 22.98 -9.36 -30.17
C THR A 519 21.92 -8.28 -30.36
N GLU A 520 21.17 -8.33 -31.47
CA GLU A 520 20.10 -7.37 -31.78
C GLU A 520 18.97 -7.40 -30.74
N ALA A 521 18.56 -8.59 -30.28
CA ALA A 521 17.57 -8.72 -29.20
C ALA A 521 18.06 -8.12 -27.87
N LYS A 522 19.35 -8.30 -27.53
CA LYS A 522 19.94 -7.70 -26.31
C LYS A 522 19.93 -6.17 -26.38
N MET A 523 20.34 -5.63 -27.53
CA MET A 523 20.41 -4.19 -27.77
C MET A 523 19.02 -3.55 -27.74
N SER A 524 18.07 -4.10 -28.51
CA SER A 524 16.71 -3.58 -28.58
C SER A 524 15.97 -3.63 -27.25
N LEU A 525 16.15 -4.68 -26.44
CA LEU A 525 15.61 -4.72 -25.09
C LEU A 525 16.21 -3.62 -24.21
N ALA A 526 17.53 -3.46 -24.22
CA ALA A 526 18.21 -2.46 -23.40
C ALA A 526 17.79 -1.02 -23.81
N GLU A 527 17.69 -0.75 -25.10
CA GLU A 527 17.24 0.55 -25.64
C GLU A 527 15.80 0.83 -25.21
N LEU A 528 14.88 -0.12 -25.38
CA LEU A 528 13.49 0.00 -24.97
C LEU A 528 13.35 0.32 -23.47
N LEU A 529 14.08 -0.39 -22.61
CA LEU A 529 14.05 -0.15 -21.17
C LEU A 529 14.67 1.21 -20.80
N PHE A 530 15.70 1.64 -21.53
CA PHE A 530 16.35 2.93 -21.32
C PHE A 530 15.39 4.07 -21.69
N GLU A 531 14.77 4.00 -22.87
CA GLU A 531 13.77 4.98 -23.34
C GLU A 531 12.61 5.14 -22.35
N LYS A 532 12.18 4.04 -21.71
CA LYS A 532 11.14 4.03 -20.68
C LYS A 532 11.61 4.48 -19.29
N GLY A 533 12.90 4.82 -19.15
CA GLY A 533 13.50 5.23 -17.89
C GLY A 533 13.53 4.13 -16.82
N VAL A 534 13.31 2.87 -17.21
CA VAL A 534 13.25 1.71 -16.31
C VAL A 534 14.66 1.29 -15.89
N ILE A 535 15.66 1.55 -16.74
CA ILE A 535 17.08 1.32 -16.46
C ILE A 535 17.88 2.62 -16.51
N HIS A 536 19.07 2.55 -15.95
CA HIS A 536 20.12 3.56 -16.15
C HIS A 536 21.47 2.87 -16.32
N THR A 537 22.46 3.61 -16.83
CA THR A 537 23.80 3.11 -17.14
C THR A 537 24.78 3.39 -16.00
N ALA A 538 25.91 2.67 -15.95
CA ALA A 538 26.96 2.92 -14.94
C ALA A 538 27.65 4.28 -15.15
N GLU A 539 27.75 4.72 -16.39
CA GLU A 539 28.29 6.03 -16.79
C GLU A 539 27.29 6.72 -17.72
N PRO A 540 27.11 8.05 -17.64
CA PRO A 540 26.27 8.80 -18.58
C PRO A 540 26.65 8.52 -20.03
N LEU A 541 25.64 8.31 -20.88
CA LEU A 541 25.89 8.10 -22.29
C LEU A 541 26.28 9.42 -22.96
N THR A 542 27.36 9.40 -23.74
CA THR A 542 27.84 10.54 -24.51
C THR A 542 27.39 10.42 -25.96
N ALA A 543 27.12 11.55 -26.61
CA ALA A 543 26.94 11.58 -28.07
C ALA A 543 28.23 11.12 -28.76
N GLU A 544 28.08 10.36 -29.85
CA GLU A 544 29.21 9.92 -30.68
C GLU A 544 29.76 11.02 -31.60
#